data_AF-A0A060BZ62-F1
#
_entry.id   AF-A0A060BZ62-F1
#
_cell.length_a   1.000
_cell.length_b   1.000
_cell.length_c   1.000
_cell.angle_alpha   90.00
_cell.angle_beta   90.00
_cell.angle_gamma   90.00
#
_symmetry.space_group_name_H-M   'P 1'
#
loop_
_entity.id
_entity.type
_entity.pdbx_description
1 polymer ?
#
loop_
_entity_poly.entity_id
_entity_poly.type
_entity_poly.pdbx_seq_one_letter_code
_entity_poly.pdbx_strand_id
1 'polypeptide(L)'
;FHNKALLVAAPFALIWFVAPAIAWAVSRSAKPRDTLEVRSSDKGDLRRYARRTWRFFDEFANADNNHLPPDNFQEDPVPVVAQRTSPTNIGVYLLSVVSARDFGWISFDETISRVRDTLATLQKMEN
;
A
#
# COMPACT_ATOMS: atom_id res chain seq x y z
N PHE A 1 -19.22 -21.08 -39.21
CA PHE A 1 -18.39 -19.99 -38.65
C PHE A 1 -18.22 -20.08 -37.12
N HIS A 2 -19.19 -20.56 -36.34
CA HIS A 2 -19.10 -20.69 -34.86
C HIS A 2 -17.96 -21.58 -34.32
N ASN A 3 -17.64 -22.70 -34.99
CA ASN A 3 -16.70 -23.69 -34.44
C ASN A 3 -15.22 -23.22 -34.46
N LYS A 4 -14.84 -22.40 -35.44
CA LYS A 4 -13.47 -21.85 -35.53
C LYS A 4 -13.23 -20.75 -34.49
N ALA A 5 -14.26 -19.96 -34.18
CA ALA A 5 -14.18 -18.94 -33.13
C ALA A 5 -14.01 -19.57 -31.74
N LEU A 6 -14.71 -20.67 -31.45
CA LEU A 6 -14.55 -21.42 -30.19
C LEU A 6 -13.14 -22.00 -30.04
N LEU A 7 -12.57 -22.56 -31.10
CA LEU A 7 -11.20 -23.10 -31.08
C LEU A 7 -10.15 -22.01 -30.83
N VAL A 8 -10.36 -20.81 -31.36
CA VAL A 8 -9.48 -19.65 -31.12
C VAL A 8 -9.69 -19.08 -29.73
N ALA A 9 -10.92 -19.03 -29.21
CA ALA A 9 -11.23 -18.47 -27.89
C ALA A 9 -10.83 -19.39 -26.73
N ALA A 10 -10.84 -20.71 -26.92
CA ALA A 10 -10.51 -21.71 -25.90
C ALA A 10 -9.15 -21.46 -25.18
N PRO A 11 -8.02 -21.21 -25.87
CA PRO A 11 -6.76 -20.92 -25.19
C PRO A 11 -6.81 -19.63 -24.37
N PHE A 12 -7.47 -18.57 -24.85
CA PHE A 12 -7.62 -17.32 -24.09
C PHE A 12 -8.51 -17.49 -22.86
N ALA A 13 -9.62 -18.23 -22.99
CA ALA A 13 -10.51 -18.54 -21.88
C ALA A 13 -9.80 -19.41 -20.82
N LEU A 14 -8.98 -20.37 -21.24
CA LEU A 14 -8.17 -21.18 -20.33
C LEU A 14 -7.13 -20.33 -19.61
N ILE A 15 -6.42 -19.45 -20.31
CA ILE A 15 -5.47 -18.51 -19.70
C ILE A 15 -6.20 -17.61 -18.69
N TRP A 16 -7.37 -17.08 -19.06
CA TRP A 16 -8.19 -16.24 -18.19
C TRP A 16 -8.63 -16.99 -16.92
N PHE A 17 -9.05 -18.24 -17.06
CA PHE A 17 -9.48 -19.08 -15.94
C PHE A 17 -8.31 -19.41 -14.99
N VAL A 18 -7.11 -19.64 -15.53
CA VAL A 18 -5.92 -19.97 -14.74
C VAL A 18 -5.20 -18.71 -14.19
N ALA A 19 -5.50 -17.53 -14.73
CA ALA A 19 -4.83 -16.28 -14.35
C ALA A 19 -4.88 -15.95 -12.85
N PRO A 20 -6.02 -16.08 -12.12
CA PRO A 20 -6.04 -15.82 -10.68
C PRO A 20 -5.13 -16.75 -9.88
N ALA A 21 -5.02 -18.02 -10.29
CA ALA A 21 -4.13 -18.99 -9.64
C ALA A 21 -2.66 -18.66 -9.89
N ILE A 22 -2.31 -18.22 -11.10
CA ILE A 22 -0.96 -17.74 -11.44
C ILE A 22 -0.65 -16.47 -10.64
N ALA A 23 -1.57 -15.51 -10.60
CA ALA A 23 -1.42 -14.27 -9.85
C ALA A 23 -1.18 -14.55 -8.36
N TRP A 24 -1.98 -15.45 -7.75
CA TRP A 24 -1.78 -15.90 -6.38
C TRP A 24 -0.43 -16.60 -6.18
N ALA A 25 -0.04 -17.47 -7.12
CA ALA A 25 1.22 -18.20 -7.02
C ALA A 25 2.44 -17.27 -7.03
N VAL A 26 2.41 -16.21 -7.87
CA VAL A 26 3.47 -15.20 -8.00
C VAL A 26 3.40 -14.14 -6.89
N SER A 27 2.21 -13.84 -6.35
CA SER A 27 2.04 -12.89 -5.23
C SER A 27 2.52 -13.44 -3.89
N ARG A 28 2.77 -14.75 -3.77
CA ARG A 28 3.41 -15.32 -2.58
C ARG A 28 4.82 -14.77 -2.50
N SER A 29 5.07 -13.99 -1.44
CA SER A 29 6.39 -13.43 -1.16
C SER A 29 7.45 -14.51 -1.30
N ALA A 30 8.39 -14.32 -2.23
CA ALA A 30 9.59 -15.13 -2.26
C ALA A 30 10.19 -15.03 -0.87
N LYS A 31 10.31 -16.16 -0.15
CA LYS A 31 11.05 -16.18 1.12
C LYS A 31 12.39 -15.49 0.85
N PRO A 32 12.78 -14.45 1.61
CA PRO A 32 14.03 -13.75 1.35
C PRO A 32 15.15 -14.80 1.33
N ARG A 33 15.70 -15.06 0.14
CA ARG A 33 16.70 -16.12 -0.05
C ARG A 33 18.08 -15.67 0.42
N ASP A 34 18.20 -14.40 0.80
CA ASP A 34 19.31 -13.83 1.54
C ASP A 34 18.72 -13.04 2.70
N THR A 35 19.07 -13.45 3.92
CA THR A 35 19.07 -12.51 5.05
C THR A 35 20.12 -11.47 4.72
N LEU A 36 19.70 -10.37 4.07
CA LEU A 36 20.51 -9.16 3.95
C LEU A 36 20.93 -8.76 5.35
N GLU A 37 22.17 -9.09 5.72
CA GLU A 37 22.75 -8.63 6.98
C GLU A 37 23.03 -7.14 6.86
N VAL A 38 22.02 -6.34 7.17
CA VAL A 38 22.17 -4.88 7.27
C VAL A 38 23.20 -4.60 8.35
N ARG A 39 24.27 -3.88 8.00
CA ARG A 39 25.30 -3.45 8.97
C ARG A 39 24.62 -2.69 10.11
N SER A 40 25.14 -2.83 11.33
CA SER A 40 24.58 -2.14 12.50
C SER A 40 24.53 -0.62 12.34
N SER A 41 25.50 -0.02 11.62
CA SER A 41 25.50 1.39 11.23
C SER A 41 24.26 1.77 10.40
N ASP A 42 23.95 0.96 9.39
CA ASP A 42 22.92 1.28 8.41
C ASP A 42 21.52 1.08 9.00
N LYS A 43 21.37 0.17 9.98
CA LYS A 43 20.10 -0.03 10.71
C LYS A 43 19.61 1.26 11.39
N GLY A 44 20.53 2.02 11.98
CA GLY A 44 20.20 3.27 12.66
C GLY A 44 19.65 4.33 11.69
N ASP A 45 20.37 4.53 10.58
CA ASP A 45 19.97 5.48 9.55
C ASP A 45 18.68 5.07 8.85
N LEU A 46 18.53 3.80 8.50
CA LEU A 46 17.29 3.27 7.91
C LEU A 46 16.09 3.43 8.84
N ARG A 47 16.25 3.16 10.15
CA ARG A 47 15.17 3.38 11.14
C ARG A 47 14.83 4.88 11.24
N ARG A 48 15.82 5.76 11.17
CA ARG A 48 15.60 7.22 11.16
C ARG A 48 14.87 7.69 9.91
N TYR A 49 15.26 7.21 8.73
CA TYR A 49 14.55 7.51 7.48
C TYR A 49 13.12 7.00 7.53
N ALA A 50 12.92 5.75 7.95
CA ALA A 50 11.58 5.18 8.09
C ALA A 50 10.72 5.98 9.07
N ARG A 51 11.26 6.45 10.21
CA ARG A 51 10.51 7.29 11.16
C ARG A 51 10.14 8.65 10.56
N ARG A 52 11.03 9.24 9.77
CA ARG A 52 10.76 10.50 9.06
C ARG A 52 9.69 10.31 7.99
N THR A 53 9.77 9.24 7.20
CA THR A 53 8.75 8.90 6.20
C THR A 53 7.40 8.59 6.85
N TRP A 54 7.37 7.87 7.97
CA TRP A 54 6.15 7.63 8.74
C TRP A 54 5.46 8.93 9.14
N ARG A 55 6.24 9.94 9.56
CA ARG A 55 5.68 11.22 10.00
C ARG A 55 4.82 11.91 8.93
N PHE A 56 5.12 11.72 7.64
CA PHE A 56 4.26 12.22 6.57
C PHE A 56 2.86 11.61 6.65
N PHE A 57 2.76 10.28 6.75
CA PHE A 57 1.47 9.60 6.86
C PHE A 57 0.77 9.87 8.18
N ASP A 58 1.53 9.94 9.27
CA ASP A 58 1.04 10.24 10.60
C ASP A 58 0.35 11.62 10.64
N GLU A 59 1.00 12.62 10.03
CA GLU A 59 0.51 13.99 9.96
C GLU A 59 -0.68 14.13 9.02
N PHE A 60 -0.59 13.56 7.80
CA PHE A 60 -1.53 13.90 6.74
C PHE A 60 -2.67 12.90 6.54
N ALA A 61 -2.56 11.63 6.94
CA ALA A 61 -3.66 10.67 6.82
C ALA A 61 -4.60 10.73 8.05
N ASN A 62 -5.15 11.91 8.28
CA ASN A 62 -5.97 12.27 9.43
C ASN A 62 -7.43 12.58 9.04
N ALA A 63 -8.26 12.97 10.00
CA ALA A 63 -9.68 13.25 9.76
C ALA A 63 -9.91 14.37 8.74
N ASP A 64 -9.08 15.41 8.72
CA ASP A 64 -9.21 16.55 7.79
C ASP A 64 -9.02 16.13 6.33
N ASN A 65 -8.24 15.06 6.10
CA ASN A 65 -7.98 14.48 4.78
C ASN A 65 -8.74 13.15 4.58
N ASN A 66 -9.86 12.95 5.28
CA ASN A 66 -10.69 11.74 5.20
C ASN A 66 -9.95 10.42 5.51
N HIS A 67 -8.91 10.47 6.34
CA HIS A 67 -8.01 9.37 6.65
C HIS A 67 -7.28 8.80 5.43
N LEU A 68 -7.13 9.58 4.36
CA LEU A 68 -6.41 9.21 3.15
C LEU A 68 -5.09 10.00 3.06
N PRO A 69 -3.99 9.35 2.63
CA PRO A 69 -2.73 10.05 2.41
C PRO A 69 -2.86 10.98 1.19
N PRO A 70 -2.40 12.24 1.27
CA PRO A 70 -2.40 13.13 0.13
C PRO A 70 -1.40 12.63 -0.93
N ASP A 71 -1.70 12.93 -2.19
CA ASP A 71 -0.84 12.56 -3.32
C ASP A 71 0.48 13.32 -3.30
N ASN A 72 0.45 14.58 -2.85
CA ASN A 72 1.63 15.42 -2.71
C ASN A 72 1.44 16.43 -1.57
N PHE A 73 2.52 16.73 -0.87
CA PHE A 73 2.66 17.89 0.02
C PHE A 73 3.81 18.74 -0.48
N GLN A 74 3.54 20.01 -0.73
CA GLN A 74 4.56 20.98 -1.11
C GLN A 74 4.93 21.79 0.12
N GLU A 75 6.19 21.70 0.57
CA GLU A 75 6.70 22.49 1.69
C GLU A 75 7.07 23.91 1.25
N ASP A 76 7.82 24.02 0.16
CA ASP A 76 8.28 25.28 -0.42
C ASP A 76 7.60 25.57 -1.77
N PRO A 77 7.21 26.82 -2.06
CA PRO A 77 7.42 28.04 -1.25
C PRO A 77 6.33 28.28 -0.19
N VAL A 78 5.21 27.55 -0.25
CA VAL A 78 4.12 27.61 0.73
C VAL A 78 3.59 26.21 1.00
N PRO A 79 3.26 25.85 2.25
CA PRO A 79 2.65 24.58 2.61
C PRO A 79 1.32 24.36 1.89
N VAL A 80 1.29 23.44 0.92
CA VAL A 80 0.08 23.06 0.18
C VAL A 80 -0.05 21.55 0.16
N VAL A 81 -1.17 21.05 0.70
CA VAL A 81 -1.56 19.64 0.65
C VAL A 81 -2.47 19.44 -0.56
N ALA A 82 -2.12 18.54 -1.46
CA ALA A 82 -2.99 18.15 -2.56
C ALA A 82 -4.13 17.27 -2.00
N GLN A 83 -5.36 17.81 -2.00
CA GLN A 83 -6.59 17.13 -1.56
C GLN A 83 -7.08 16.09 -2.58
N ARG A 84 -6.18 15.18 -2.98
CA ARG A 84 -6.42 14.02 -3.85
C ARG A 84 -5.49 12.90 -3.40
N THR A 85 -5.84 11.67 -3.72
CA THR A 85 -5.00 10.49 -3.45
C THR A 85 -5.00 9.53 -4.64
N SER A 86 -4.14 8.52 -4.61
CA SER A 86 -4.07 7.46 -5.61
C SER A 86 -4.17 6.07 -4.95
N PRO A 87 -4.69 5.05 -5.65
CA PRO A 87 -4.73 3.67 -5.12
C PRO A 87 -3.34 3.18 -4.66
N THR A 88 -2.29 3.60 -5.35
CA THR A 88 -0.90 3.31 -4.98
C THR A 88 -0.52 3.94 -3.64
N ASN A 89 -0.80 5.23 -3.44
CA ASN A 89 -0.48 5.91 -2.18
C ASN A 89 -1.28 5.36 -1.00
N ILE A 90 -2.54 5.01 -1.22
CA ILE A 90 -3.37 4.31 -0.22
C ILE A 90 -2.71 2.97 0.15
N GLY A 91 -2.28 2.18 -0.83
CA GLY A 91 -1.59 0.93 -0.58
C GLY A 91 -0.28 1.10 0.21
N VAL A 92 0.55 2.06 -0.18
CA VAL A 92 1.81 2.38 0.52
C VAL A 92 1.54 2.86 1.96
N TYR A 93 0.49 3.65 2.17
CA TYR A 93 0.08 4.09 3.50
C TYR A 93 -0.32 2.91 4.39
N LEU A 94 -1.18 2.00 3.90
CA LEU A 94 -1.59 0.83 4.68
C LEU A 94 -0.41 -0.06 5.05
N LEU A 95 0.57 -0.25 4.14
CA LEU A 95 1.84 -0.93 4.45
C LEU A 95 2.67 -0.18 5.50
N SER A 96 2.68 1.15 5.44
CA SER A 96 3.38 2.01 6.39
C SER A 96 2.75 1.94 7.79
N VAL A 97 1.43 1.83 7.90
CA VAL A 97 0.71 1.62 9.17
C VAL A 97 1.14 0.32 9.83
N VAL A 98 1.19 -0.79 9.09
CA VAL A 98 1.66 -2.09 9.62
C VAL A 98 3.13 -2.00 10.02
N SER A 99 3.97 -1.37 9.19
CA SER A 99 5.39 -1.19 9.50
C SER A 99 5.62 -0.34 10.74
N ALA A 100 4.82 0.72 10.96
CA ALA A 100 4.89 1.56 12.13
C ALA A 100 4.56 0.79 13.43
N ARG A 101 3.56 -0.09 13.37
CA ARG A 101 3.26 -1.04 14.46
C ARG A 101 4.44 -1.95 14.73
N ASP A 102 5.01 -2.57 13.71
CA ASP A 102 6.14 -3.50 13.85
C ASP A 102 7.40 -2.80 14.40
N PHE A 103 7.58 -1.52 14.11
CA PHE A 103 8.63 -0.69 14.71
C PHE A 103 8.34 -0.21 16.14
N GLY A 104 7.11 -0.44 16.65
CA GLY A 104 6.64 -0.01 17.97
C GLY A 104 6.31 1.49 18.05
N TRP A 105 5.99 2.14 16.93
CA TRP A 105 5.69 3.56 16.89
C TRP A 105 4.25 3.92 17.20
N ILE A 106 3.34 2.99 16.91
CA ILE A 106 1.90 3.09 17.19
C ILE A 106 1.41 1.83 17.88
N SER A 107 0.32 1.94 18.63
CA SER A 107 -0.29 0.79 19.32
C SER A 107 -1.05 -0.11 18.35
N PHE A 108 -1.39 -1.32 18.80
CA PHE A 108 -2.26 -2.21 18.03
C PHE A 108 -3.63 -1.58 17.78
N ASP A 109 -4.22 -0.94 18.79
CA ASP A 109 -5.53 -0.29 18.67
C ASP A 109 -5.51 0.86 17.67
N GLU A 110 -4.45 1.67 17.68
CA GLU A 110 -4.26 2.74 16.71
C GLU A 110 -4.09 2.19 15.29
N THR A 111 -3.36 1.10 15.14
CA THR A 111 -3.20 0.40 13.85
C THR A 111 -4.58 0.00 13.29
N ILE A 112 -5.43 -0.60 14.13
CA ILE A 112 -6.77 -1.04 13.74
C ILE A 112 -7.66 0.16 13.39
N SER A 113 -7.62 1.25 14.17
CA SER A 113 -8.41 2.45 13.88
C SER A 113 -8.04 3.02 12.51
N ARG A 114 -6.75 3.27 12.26
CA ARG A 114 -6.28 3.87 11.00
C ARG A 114 -6.69 3.04 9.78
N VAL A 115 -6.54 1.71 9.84
CA VAL A 115 -6.95 0.83 8.75
C VAL A 115 -8.47 0.89 8.55
N ARG A 116 -9.25 0.81 9.63
CA ARG A 116 -10.71 0.87 9.58
C ARG A 116 -11.21 2.17 8.97
N ASP A 117 -10.69 3.30 9.44
CA ASP A 117 -11.14 4.62 9.00
C ASP A 117 -10.81 4.84 7.52
N THR A 118 -9.63 4.40 7.07
CA THR A 118 -9.23 4.40 5.66
C THR A 118 -10.21 3.58 4.81
N LEU A 119 -10.49 2.33 5.20
CA LEU A 119 -11.39 1.44 4.46
C LEU A 119 -12.83 1.99 4.43
N ALA A 120 -13.29 2.59 5.53
CA ALA A 120 -14.61 3.23 5.60
C ALA A 120 -14.72 4.42 4.63
N THR A 121 -13.65 5.18 4.42
CA THR A 121 -13.62 6.22 3.39
C THR A 121 -13.66 5.63 1.99
N LEU A 122 -12.86 4.58 1.71
CA LEU A 122 -12.86 3.93 0.38
C LEU A 122 -14.24 3.36 0.01
N GLN A 123 -14.94 2.75 0.96
CA GLN A 123 -16.30 2.23 0.76
C GLN A 123 -17.30 3.34 0.36
N LYS A 124 -17.08 4.58 0.79
CA LYS A 124 -17.93 5.72 0.39
C LYS A 124 -17.63 6.20 -1.02
N MET A 125 -16.42 5.96 -1.53
CA MET A 125 -15.98 6.39 -2.87
C MET A 125 -16.38 5.42 -3.98
N GLU A 126 -16.63 4.14 -3.65
CA GLU A 126 -17.00 3.09 -4.60
C GLU A 126 -18.47 3.18 -5.09
N ASN A 127 -19.13 4.32 -4.89
CA ASN A 127 -20.53 4.58 -5.22
C ASN A 127 -20.68 5.41 -6.50
#